data_AF-A0A8K1CFL1-F1
#
_entry.id   AF-A0A8K1CFL1-F1
#
_cell.length_a   1.000
_cell.length_b   1.000
_cell.length_c   1.000
_cell.angle_alpha   90.00
_cell.angle_beta   90.00
_cell.angle_gamma   90.00
#
_symmetry.space_group_name_H-M   'P 1'
#
loop_
_entity.id
_entity.type
_entity.pdbx_description
1 polymer ?
#
loop_
_entity_poly.entity_id
_entity_poly.type
_entity_poly.pdbx_seq_one_letter_code
_entity_poly.pdbx_strand_id
1 'polypeptide(L)'
;MMQRVLSVALALSSFSQLTTAYRPGDEVCVVSADNACPLDKLTPSKVDSSTLIYPGGKTRCAFDDFKDPVTGFSTNATYFFQVFPTEKKDKSKLMLYLQGGGACVDDDTCSFGLQCSLQHNATFLMSATASSAGVLNRTDTNNVFKDWNIVNVPYCTGDVHIGNREGGVHEPAAAASLGQPQCLDNNMTVHFNGFENVNAVFKWALENFPDPEHIVLSGSSAGALAAQFYSKMIAKAWKIQEKKIKYTIISDSYVGVAPDSNPIARTVNFFNACGLDYGLPDDVVKKCEANKATVVGTVAPLVKDTLFSDWLFIDSNADITQRVFYQVFQDGLAGFPFNNPLSPEAFYANMTSILDTYEAISSRIATFTVNSSNHMYFDRPTWYSTPGIESNKMGAIVGDVLAGKYASGSQATAGDSASTSGVPSLAPSVVATSGVISTILGLIFAL
;
A
#
# COMPACT_ATOMS: atom_id res chain seq x y z
N MET A 1 36.58 36.66 39.40
CA MET A 1 37.22 36.03 38.22
C MET A 1 36.53 34.68 37.99
N MET A 2 35.62 34.66 37.01
CA MET A 2 35.11 33.54 36.18
C MET A 2 34.82 32.12 36.76
N GLN A 3 33.51 31.80 36.72
CA GLN A 3 32.84 30.63 36.09
C GLN A 3 33.31 29.17 36.30
N ARG A 4 32.34 28.29 36.62
CA ARG A 4 32.06 26.94 36.04
C ARG A 4 30.75 26.39 36.66
N VAL A 5 29.59 26.64 36.05
CA VAL A 5 28.85 25.84 35.04
C VAL A 5 28.30 24.50 35.58
N LEU A 6 26.97 24.42 35.53
CA LEU A 6 26.06 23.29 35.77
C LEU A 6 26.45 22.03 34.99
N SER A 7 26.30 20.86 35.62
CA SER A 7 26.15 19.57 34.94
C SER A 7 24.76 19.01 35.25
N VAL A 8 23.83 19.19 34.31
CA VAL A 8 22.60 18.40 34.21
C VAL A 8 22.98 17.13 33.43
N ALA A 9 22.91 15.98 34.09
CA ALA A 9 23.21 14.70 33.49
C ALA A 9 22.10 14.29 32.51
N LEU A 10 22.46 14.18 31.22
CA LEU A 10 21.68 13.56 30.16
C LEU A 10 21.38 12.09 30.51
N ALA A 11 20.10 11.74 30.62
CA ALA A 11 19.64 10.37 30.44
C ALA A 11 19.44 10.11 28.94
N LEU A 12 20.51 9.68 28.28
CA LEU A 12 20.50 9.15 26.91
C LEU A 12 21.22 7.81 26.95
N SER A 13 20.47 6.74 27.21
CA SER A 13 21.01 5.37 27.21
C SER A 13 19.95 4.36 26.79
N SER A 14 19.85 4.16 25.47
CA SER A 14 19.70 2.85 24.78
C SER A 14 19.10 3.05 23.38
N PHE A 15 19.79 3.78 22.50
CA PHE A 15 19.61 3.60 21.05
C PHE A 15 20.71 2.64 20.61
N SER A 16 20.41 1.35 20.68
CA SER A 16 21.13 0.32 19.94
C SER A 16 21.22 0.78 18.47
N GLN A 17 22.37 0.59 17.83
CA GLN A 17 22.56 0.92 16.42
C GLN A 17 21.62 0.07 15.55
N LEU A 18 20.40 0.57 15.36
CA LEU A 18 19.42 0.11 14.39
C LEU A 18 20.03 0.31 13.00
N THR A 19 20.07 -0.74 12.19
CA THR A 19 20.27 -0.62 10.74
C THR A 19 19.18 0.32 10.23
N THR A 20 19.59 1.50 9.77
CA THR A 20 18.78 2.71 9.87
C THR A 20 17.63 2.70 8.89
N ALA A 21 16.41 2.57 9.40
CA ALA A 21 15.18 2.97 8.72
C ALA A 21 15.14 4.50 8.44
N TYR A 22 16.13 5.23 8.94
CA TYR A 22 16.45 6.64 8.72
C TYR A 22 17.42 6.80 7.55
N ARG A 23 17.14 7.75 6.65
CA ARG A 23 18.14 8.28 5.73
C ARG A 23 18.99 9.33 6.48
N PRO A 24 20.30 9.43 6.19
CA PRO A 24 21.11 10.50 6.74
C PRO A 24 20.47 11.88 6.48
N GLY A 25 20.18 12.62 7.55
CA GLY A 25 19.56 13.94 7.49
C GLY A 25 18.03 13.96 7.65
N ASP A 26 17.37 12.81 7.84
CA ASP A 26 15.97 12.79 8.24
C ASP A 26 15.78 13.48 9.59
N GLU A 27 14.70 14.26 9.71
CA GLU A 27 14.26 14.88 10.96
C GLU A 27 13.17 14.02 11.58
N VAL A 28 13.16 13.94 12.91
CA VAL A 28 12.31 13.01 13.65
C VAL A 28 11.49 13.72 14.72
N CYS A 29 10.27 13.25 14.94
CA CYS A 29 9.45 13.63 16.07
C CYS A 29 8.87 12.38 16.75
N VAL A 30 9.05 12.28 18.06
CA VAL A 30 8.51 11.17 18.86
C VAL A 30 7.29 11.65 19.62
N VAL A 31 6.17 10.95 19.42
CA VAL A 31 4.93 11.21 20.15
C VAL A 31 5.10 10.76 21.60
N SER A 32 4.75 11.64 22.53
CA SER A 32 4.78 11.39 23.97
C SER A 32 3.62 12.12 24.66
N ALA A 33 3.47 11.93 25.97
CA ALA A 33 2.45 12.63 26.76
C ALA A 33 2.57 14.16 26.67
N ASP A 34 3.79 14.68 26.51
CA ASP A 34 4.07 16.12 26.45
C ASP A 34 4.26 16.66 25.02
N ASN A 35 4.33 15.77 24.03
CA ASN A 35 4.56 16.13 22.63
C ASN A 35 3.73 15.27 21.68
N ALA A 36 2.65 15.84 21.15
CA ALA A 36 1.82 15.18 20.13
C ALA A 36 2.39 15.30 18.70
N CYS A 37 3.61 15.82 18.52
CA CYS A 37 4.19 16.13 17.22
C CYS A 37 3.27 17.00 16.33
N PRO A 38 2.78 18.16 16.82
CA PRO A 38 1.85 18.97 16.05
C PRO A 38 2.50 19.53 14.78
N LEU A 39 1.76 19.55 13.67
CA LEU A 39 2.20 19.96 12.33
C LEU A 39 2.95 21.30 12.33
N ASP A 40 2.47 22.25 13.13
CA ASP A 40 2.98 23.62 13.21
C ASP A 40 4.34 23.70 13.90
N LYS A 41 4.73 22.67 14.66
CA LYS A 41 6.03 22.56 15.32
C LYS A 41 6.98 21.57 14.64
N LEU A 42 6.55 20.89 13.58
CA LEU A 42 7.43 19.98 12.84
C LEU A 42 8.51 20.77 12.11
N THR A 43 9.75 20.30 12.26
CA THR A 43 10.93 20.73 11.52
C THR A 43 11.17 19.73 10.38
N PRO A 44 10.89 20.09 9.12
CA PRO A 44 11.12 19.19 8.00
C PRO A 44 12.61 19.06 7.67
N SER A 45 13.01 17.86 7.26
CA SER A 45 14.34 17.55 6.77
C SER A 45 14.71 18.37 5.54
N LYS A 46 16.00 18.69 5.40
CA LYS A 46 16.55 19.28 4.17
C LYS A 46 16.67 18.27 3.02
N VAL A 47 16.53 16.97 3.29
CA VAL A 47 16.65 15.90 2.29
C VAL A 47 15.47 15.92 1.34
N ASP A 48 14.26 15.98 1.88
CA ASP A 48 13.02 15.87 1.09
C ASP A 48 11.84 16.69 1.65
N SER A 49 12.11 17.57 2.62
CA SER A 49 11.07 18.37 3.29
C SER A 49 10.02 17.55 4.03
N SER A 50 10.42 16.40 4.59
CA SER A 50 9.58 15.57 5.46
C SER A 50 10.09 15.47 6.89
N THR A 51 9.22 15.08 7.82
CA THR A 51 9.57 14.69 9.19
C THR A 51 9.02 13.28 9.43
N LEU A 52 9.82 12.41 10.04
CA LEU A 52 9.37 11.08 10.47
C LEU A 52 8.72 11.19 11.85
N ILE A 53 7.51 10.67 12.00
CA ILE A 53 6.77 10.67 13.25
C ILE A 53 6.71 9.25 13.81
N TYR A 54 7.18 9.09 15.04
CA TYR A 54 7.15 7.84 15.81
C TYR A 54 5.94 7.88 16.75
N PRO A 55 4.81 7.23 16.38
CA PRO A 55 3.59 7.30 17.18
C PRO A 55 3.66 6.48 18.48
N GLY A 56 4.49 5.42 18.52
CA GLY A 56 4.57 4.52 19.66
C GLY A 56 3.25 3.79 19.95
N GLY A 57 2.99 3.48 21.22
CA GLY A 57 1.79 2.73 21.60
C GLY A 57 1.81 1.31 21.03
N LYS A 58 0.74 0.92 20.31
CA LYS A 58 0.61 -0.41 19.70
C LYS A 58 1.20 -0.52 18.29
N THR A 59 1.74 0.57 17.74
CA THR A 59 2.25 0.55 16.37
C THR A 59 3.53 -0.27 16.29
N ARG A 60 3.65 -1.13 15.28
CA ARG A 60 4.83 -1.93 15.02
C ARG A 60 4.82 -2.54 13.62
N CYS A 61 5.97 -3.01 13.17
CA CYS A 61 6.10 -3.86 11.99
C CYS A 61 5.94 -5.34 12.32
N ALA A 62 5.90 -6.17 11.28
CA ALA A 62 5.52 -7.58 11.33
C ALA A 62 6.37 -8.43 12.28
N PHE A 63 7.64 -8.10 12.45
CA PHE A 63 8.59 -8.97 13.12
C PHE A 63 9.43 -8.18 14.13
N ASP A 64 9.90 -8.88 15.17
CA ASP A 64 10.92 -8.34 16.07
C ASP A 64 12.23 -8.07 15.31
N ASP A 65 13.11 -7.26 15.91
CA ASP A 65 14.38 -6.87 15.30
C ASP A 65 15.26 -8.11 15.04
N PHE A 66 15.66 -8.29 13.79
CA PHE A 66 16.54 -9.37 13.36
C PHE A 66 17.56 -8.83 12.37
N LYS A 67 18.77 -9.41 12.39
CA LYS A 67 19.81 -9.12 11.42
C LYS A 67 20.57 -10.40 11.08
N ASP A 68 20.48 -10.81 9.83
CA ASP A 68 21.30 -11.88 9.27
C ASP A 68 22.71 -11.35 8.94
N PRO A 69 23.77 -11.85 9.59
CA PRO A 69 25.13 -11.45 9.27
C PRO A 69 25.64 -11.99 7.92
N VAL A 70 24.98 -12.99 7.34
CA VAL A 70 25.40 -13.64 6.08
C VAL A 70 24.85 -12.89 4.88
N THR A 71 23.54 -12.63 4.85
CA THR A 71 22.85 -12.04 3.69
C THR A 71 22.64 -10.53 3.84
N GLY A 72 22.77 -10.01 5.06
CA GLY A 72 22.43 -8.62 5.37
C GLY A 72 20.92 -8.37 5.50
N PHE A 73 20.09 -9.41 5.37
CA PHE A 73 18.66 -9.31 5.62
C PHE A 73 18.40 -8.80 7.04
N SER A 74 17.41 -7.91 7.18
CA SER A 74 17.05 -7.39 8.49
C SER A 74 15.59 -7.01 8.57
N THR A 75 15.08 -7.05 9.79
CA THR A 75 13.74 -6.58 10.17
C THR A 75 13.88 -5.50 11.23
N ASN A 76 12.88 -4.64 11.32
CA ASN A 76 12.81 -3.60 12.33
C ASN A 76 11.38 -3.52 12.83
N ALA A 77 11.18 -3.79 14.12
CA ALA A 77 9.87 -3.78 14.76
C ALA A 77 9.28 -2.36 14.86
N THR A 78 10.14 -1.34 14.83
CA THR A 78 9.74 0.05 15.06
C THR A 78 8.98 0.61 13.86
N TYR A 79 7.77 1.09 14.11
CA TYR A 79 6.95 1.79 13.13
C TYR A 79 7.13 3.31 13.22
N PHE A 80 7.09 3.97 12.07
CA PHE A 80 6.93 5.41 11.93
C PHE A 80 6.14 5.72 10.67
N PHE A 81 5.61 6.93 10.59
CA PHE A 81 5.02 7.47 9.36
C PHE A 81 5.71 8.78 8.99
N GLN A 82 5.55 9.22 7.75
CA GLN A 82 6.31 10.33 7.19
C GLN A 82 5.38 11.47 6.79
N VAL A 83 5.67 12.67 7.25
CA VAL A 83 4.83 13.85 7.02
C VAL A 83 5.58 14.89 6.21
N PHE A 84 4.98 15.33 5.12
CA PHE A 84 5.42 16.41 4.26
C PHE A 84 4.51 17.63 4.48
N PRO A 85 4.78 18.50 5.47
CA PRO A 85 3.97 19.69 5.70
C PRO A 85 4.20 20.73 4.60
N THR A 86 3.18 21.48 4.19
CA THR A 86 3.41 22.59 3.24
C THR A 86 4.37 23.64 3.82
N GLU A 87 5.14 24.31 2.96
CA GLU A 87 6.06 25.38 3.39
C GLU A 87 5.35 26.49 4.16
N LYS A 88 4.12 26.81 3.75
CA LYS A 88 3.27 27.84 4.36
C LYS A 88 2.46 27.34 5.55
N LYS A 89 2.59 26.05 5.92
CA LYS A 89 1.76 25.37 6.93
C LYS A 89 0.24 25.54 6.69
N ASP A 90 -0.14 25.73 5.43
CA ASP A 90 -1.53 25.68 4.99
C ASP A 90 -2.04 24.25 5.17
N LYS A 91 -3.22 24.10 5.79
CA LYS A 91 -3.88 22.84 6.14
C LYS A 91 -5.09 22.54 5.24
N SER A 92 -5.30 23.32 4.18
CA SER A 92 -6.45 23.20 3.26
C SER A 92 -6.46 21.90 2.46
N LYS A 93 -5.30 21.35 2.10
CA LYS A 93 -5.16 20.17 1.26
C LYS A 93 -4.33 19.09 1.93
N LEU A 94 -4.91 17.91 2.06
CA LEU A 94 -4.31 16.75 2.71
C LEU A 94 -4.38 15.52 1.80
N MET A 95 -3.25 14.85 1.61
CA MET A 95 -3.18 13.51 1.05
C MET A 95 -2.75 12.53 2.14
N LEU A 96 -3.56 11.50 2.37
CA LEU A 96 -3.22 10.31 3.13
C LEU A 96 -2.80 9.25 2.11
N TYR A 97 -1.52 8.87 2.09
CA TYR A 97 -0.98 7.93 1.09
C TYR A 97 -0.51 6.65 1.76
N LEU A 98 -1.15 5.53 1.45
CA LEU A 98 -0.79 4.21 1.97
C LEU A 98 0.17 3.51 1.02
N GLN A 99 1.36 3.20 1.52
CA GLN A 99 2.41 2.55 0.73
C GLN A 99 1.99 1.12 0.34
N GLY A 100 2.40 0.69 -0.86
CA GLY A 100 2.38 -0.71 -1.26
C GLY A 100 3.56 -1.51 -0.71
N GLY A 101 3.78 -2.70 -1.29
CA GLY A 101 4.93 -3.55 -0.94
C GLY A 101 4.55 -4.97 -0.56
N GLY A 102 3.73 -5.61 -1.40
CA GLY A 102 3.38 -7.02 -1.29
C GLY A 102 2.38 -7.37 -0.17
N ALA A 103 2.26 -8.66 0.13
CA ALA A 103 1.39 -9.22 1.15
C ALA A 103 1.75 -10.69 1.39
N CYS A 104 1.30 -11.22 2.52
CA CYS A 104 1.15 -12.65 2.69
C CYS A 104 -0.35 -13.00 2.79
N VAL A 105 -0.72 -14.28 2.80
CA VAL A 105 -2.13 -14.70 2.67
C VAL A 105 -2.55 -15.81 3.64
N ASP A 106 -1.59 -16.48 4.26
CA ASP A 106 -1.73 -17.62 5.17
C ASP A 106 -0.47 -17.80 6.05
N ASP A 107 -0.48 -18.76 6.97
CA ASP A 107 0.64 -18.97 7.89
C ASP A 107 1.96 -19.29 7.16
N ASP A 108 1.91 -20.07 6.07
CA ASP A 108 3.07 -20.43 5.25
C ASP A 108 3.72 -19.17 4.67
N THR A 109 2.95 -18.39 3.92
CA THR A 109 3.40 -17.15 3.26
C THR A 109 3.73 -16.04 4.24
N CYS A 110 3.18 -16.04 5.45
CA CYS A 110 3.44 -15.02 6.46
C CYS A 110 4.62 -15.36 7.40
N SER A 111 5.15 -16.58 7.33
CA SER A 111 6.22 -17.02 8.25
C SER A 111 7.51 -16.21 8.12
N PHE A 112 8.14 -15.92 9.26
CA PHE A 112 9.46 -15.25 9.29
C PHE A 112 10.51 -16.04 8.49
N GLY A 113 10.58 -17.36 8.72
CA GLY A 113 11.60 -18.20 8.09
C GLY A 113 11.52 -18.15 6.56
N LEU A 114 10.32 -18.09 5.99
CA LEU A 114 10.15 -17.89 4.56
C LEU A 114 10.62 -16.49 4.13
N GLN A 115 10.16 -15.42 4.79
CA GLN A 115 10.53 -14.06 4.40
C GLN A 115 12.06 -13.84 4.44
N CYS A 116 12.70 -14.28 5.53
CA CYS A 116 14.14 -14.23 5.69
C CYS A 116 14.86 -15.04 4.60
N SER A 117 14.36 -16.24 4.30
CA SER A 117 14.96 -17.10 3.28
C SER A 117 14.85 -16.51 1.87
N LEU A 118 13.80 -15.73 1.61
CA LEU A 118 13.58 -15.04 0.33
C LEU A 118 14.36 -13.72 0.20
N GLN A 119 14.76 -13.11 1.31
CA GLN A 119 15.58 -11.89 1.35
C GLN A 119 14.92 -10.72 0.58
N HIS A 120 15.56 -10.25 -0.50
CA HIS A 120 15.05 -9.19 -1.38
C HIS A 120 13.77 -9.59 -2.12
N ASN A 121 13.40 -10.88 -2.05
CA ASN A 121 12.22 -11.46 -2.69
C ASN A 121 11.15 -11.83 -1.67
N ALA A 122 11.28 -11.33 -0.44
CA ALA A 122 10.25 -11.44 0.58
C ALA A 122 8.89 -11.00 0.00
N THR A 123 7.84 -11.69 0.42
CA THR A 123 6.49 -11.48 -0.08
C THR A 123 5.90 -10.13 0.30
N PHE A 124 6.48 -9.47 1.30
CA PHE A 124 6.12 -8.13 1.73
C PHE A 124 7.29 -7.40 2.41
N LEU A 125 7.16 -6.06 2.53
CA LEU A 125 8.11 -5.22 3.27
C LEU A 125 8.00 -5.48 4.79
N MET A 126 9.12 -5.62 5.49
CA MET A 126 9.13 -5.97 6.92
C MET A 126 9.69 -4.86 7.82
N SER A 127 9.93 -3.68 7.24
CA SER A 127 10.41 -2.50 7.95
C SER A 127 9.74 -1.27 7.35
N ALA A 128 9.33 -0.33 8.20
CA ALA A 128 8.86 0.97 7.74
C ALA A 128 10.04 1.70 7.07
N THR A 129 9.80 2.27 5.89
CA THR A 129 10.84 2.99 5.13
C THR A 129 10.34 4.37 4.71
N ALA A 130 11.21 5.38 4.87
CA ALA A 130 10.95 6.71 4.33
C ALA A 130 11.16 6.71 2.82
N SER A 131 10.34 7.46 2.09
CA SER A 131 10.44 7.61 0.63
C SER A 131 10.19 9.04 0.22
N SER A 132 10.81 9.47 -0.87
CA SER A 132 10.57 10.77 -1.51
C SER A 132 10.35 10.61 -3.02
N ALA A 133 9.94 9.42 -3.45
CA ALA A 133 9.75 9.05 -4.84
C ALA A 133 8.34 9.36 -5.33
N GLY A 134 8.19 9.48 -6.66
CA GLY A 134 6.90 9.66 -7.33
C GLY A 134 6.05 10.79 -6.75
N VAL A 135 4.83 10.48 -6.29
CA VAL A 135 3.89 11.47 -5.71
C VAL A 135 4.41 12.13 -4.44
N LEU A 136 5.39 11.54 -3.75
CA LEU A 136 6.05 12.12 -2.58
C LEU A 136 7.17 13.10 -2.96
N ASN A 137 7.60 13.12 -4.23
CA ASN A 137 8.67 14.01 -4.68
C ASN A 137 8.17 15.46 -4.79
N ARG A 138 8.56 16.30 -3.83
CA ARG A 138 8.20 17.72 -3.82
C ARG A 138 9.01 18.60 -4.78
N THR A 139 10.15 18.11 -5.24
CA THR A 139 11.04 18.87 -6.13
C THR A 139 10.59 18.81 -7.58
N ASP A 140 9.72 17.84 -7.93
CA ASP A 140 9.17 17.73 -9.27
C ASP A 140 8.05 18.74 -9.50
N THR A 141 8.27 19.65 -10.44
CA THR A 141 7.31 20.70 -10.79
C THR A 141 6.06 20.16 -11.48
N ASN A 142 6.08 18.94 -12.01
CA ASN A 142 4.93 18.28 -12.63
C ASN A 142 4.10 17.47 -11.63
N ASN A 143 4.62 17.25 -10.42
CA ASN A 143 3.86 16.55 -9.39
C ASN A 143 2.72 17.44 -8.87
N VAL A 144 1.48 17.08 -9.19
CA VAL A 144 0.27 17.81 -8.78
C VAL A 144 0.08 17.85 -7.26
N PHE A 145 0.76 16.97 -6.51
CA PHE A 145 0.74 16.91 -5.05
C PHE A 145 1.89 17.66 -4.37
N LYS A 146 2.84 18.25 -5.11
CA LYS A 146 4.05 18.86 -4.53
C LYS A 146 3.78 19.94 -3.47
N ASP A 147 2.64 20.64 -3.58
CA ASP A 147 2.21 21.72 -2.68
C ASP A 147 1.14 21.27 -1.67
N TRP A 148 0.82 19.98 -1.60
CA TRP A 148 -0.11 19.43 -0.61
C TRP A 148 0.61 19.12 0.70
N ASN A 149 -0.16 18.98 1.78
CA ASN A 149 0.32 18.18 2.91
C ASN A 149 0.19 16.72 2.52
N ILE A 150 1.25 15.93 2.72
CA ILE A 150 1.21 14.50 2.48
C ILE A 150 1.57 13.78 3.78
N VAL A 151 0.72 12.87 4.20
CA VAL A 151 0.98 11.91 5.27
C VAL A 151 1.16 10.56 4.60
N ASN A 152 2.41 10.18 4.40
CA ASN A 152 2.80 8.88 3.88
C ASN A 152 2.77 7.85 5.02
N VAL A 153 2.09 6.74 4.78
CA VAL A 153 1.86 5.63 5.72
C VAL A 153 2.68 4.44 5.22
N PRO A 154 3.91 4.23 5.72
CA PRO A 154 4.73 3.11 5.31
C PRO A 154 4.05 1.78 5.63
N TYR A 155 4.32 0.78 4.79
CA TYR A 155 3.82 -0.58 4.96
C TYR A 155 4.93 -1.50 5.45
N CYS A 156 4.65 -2.28 6.50
CA CYS A 156 5.64 -3.21 7.03
C CYS A 156 5.07 -4.44 7.76
N THR A 157 3.79 -4.76 7.53
CA THR A 157 3.03 -5.69 8.39
C THR A 157 2.56 -6.96 7.66
N GLY A 158 2.67 -7.03 6.33
CA GLY A 158 2.24 -8.20 5.54
C GLY A 158 0.73 -8.39 5.43
N ASP A 159 -0.05 -7.58 6.14
CA ASP A 159 -1.51 -7.64 6.28
C ASP A 159 -2.28 -6.59 5.48
N VAL A 160 -1.67 -6.06 4.43
CA VAL A 160 -2.23 -5.00 3.57
C VAL A 160 -2.84 -3.82 4.33
N HIS A 161 -2.25 -3.46 5.47
CA HIS A 161 -2.68 -2.38 6.39
C HIS A 161 -4.01 -2.62 7.12
N ILE A 162 -4.58 -3.82 7.09
CA ILE A 162 -5.90 -4.10 7.70
C ILE A 162 -5.85 -5.08 8.88
N GLY A 163 -4.72 -5.71 9.14
CA GLY A 163 -4.64 -6.72 10.19
C GLY A 163 -4.70 -6.14 11.61
N ASN A 164 -5.24 -6.95 12.53
CA ASN A 164 -5.13 -6.71 13.96
C ASN A 164 -5.11 -8.03 14.74
N ARG A 165 -3.98 -8.74 14.66
CA ARG A 165 -3.72 -9.93 15.47
C ARG A 165 -2.25 -10.29 15.49
N GLU A 166 -1.90 -11.21 16.36
CA GLU A 166 -0.65 -11.94 16.29
C GLU A 166 -0.87 -13.29 15.58
N GLY A 167 0.11 -13.68 14.78
CA GLY A 167 0.22 -15.03 14.24
C GLY A 167 0.92 -15.97 15.20
N GLY A 168 1.01 -17.24 14.82
CA GLY A 168 1.89 -18.19 15.50
C GLY A 168 3.32 -18.11 14.98
N VAL A 169 4.24 -18.77 15.70
CA VAL A 169 5.51 -19.19 15.12
C VAL A 169 5.21 -20.33 14.16
N HIS A 170 5.59 -20.15 12.89
CA HIS A 170 5.36 -21.12 11.84
C HIS A 170 6.59 -21.21 10.93
N GLU A 171 6.93 -22.42 10.51
CA GLU A 171 8.08 -22.69 9.66
C GLU A 171 7.69 -23.65 8.53
N PRO A 172 7.40 -23.13 7.32
CA PRO A 172 7.03 -23.97 6.20
C PRO A 172 8.24 -24.77 5.70
N ALA A 173 8.02 -26.01 5.27
CA ALA A 173 9.07 -26.85 4.68
C ALA A 173 9.76 -26.21 3.46
N ALA A 174 9.05 -25.30 2.76
CA ALA A 174 9.60 -24.49 1.68
C ALA A 174 10.77 -23.61 2.15
N ALA A 175 10.70 -23.02 3.35
CA ALA A 175 11.78 -22.17 3.89
C ALA A 175 13.09 -22.96 4.02
N ALA A 176 13.02 -24.18 4.55
CA ALA A 176 14.19 -25.05 4.68
C ALA A 176 14.82 -25.41 3.32
N SER A 177 14.01 -25.49 2.27
CA SER A 177 14.46 -25.84 0.92
C SER A 177 15.17 -24.69 0.20
N LEU A 178 15.12 -23.46 0.73
CA LEU A 178 15.77 -22.28 0.15
C LEU A 178 17.24 -22.13 0.54
N GLY A 179 17.78 -23.02 1.38
CA GLY A 179 19.21 -23.08 1.69
C GLY A 179 19.70 -21.91 2.56
N GLN A 180 18.82 -21.32 3.38
CA GLN A 180 19.14 -20.26 4.33
C GLN A 180 18.94 -20.75 5.78
N PRO A 181 19.78 -21.67 6.29
CA PRO A 181 19.58 -22.28 7.60
C PRO A 181 19.56 -21.25 8.75
N GLN A 182 20.21 -20.10 8.60
CA GLN A 182 20.20 -19.01 9.57
C GLN A 182 18.85 -18.31 9.72
N CYS A 183 17.94 -18.51 8.77
CA CYS A 183 16.57 -18.00 8.81
C CYS A 183 15.59 -18.93 9.54
N LEU A 184 16.00 -20.16 9.85
CA LEU A 184 15.15 -21.17 10.49
C LEU A 184 15.36 -21.17 12.02
N ASP A 185 14.41 -21.75 12.75
CA ASP A 185 14.41 -21.92 14.21
C ASP A 185 14.60 -20.62 15.01
N ASN A 186 14.19 -19.47 14.44
CA ASN A 186 14.33 -18.15 15.09
C ASN A 186 13.19 -17.85 16.08
N ASN A 187 12.17 -18.71 16.17
CA ASN A 187 11.01 -18.56 17.06
C ASN A 187 10.32 -17.18 16.95
N MET A 188 10.21 -16.65 15.72
CA MET A 188 9.68 -15.32 15.47
C MET A 188 8.17 -15.35 15.21
N THR A 189 7.45 -14.57 16.00
CA THR A 189 6.02 -14.34 15.83
C THR A 189 5.78 -13.26 14.78
N VAL A 190 4.80 -13.46 13.92
CA VAL A 190 4.32 -12.44 12.98
C VAL A 190 3.24 -11.58 13.63
N HIS A 191 3.32 -10.27 13.47
CA HIS A 191 2.43 -9.27 14.05
C HIS A 191 1.70 -8.51 12.94
N PHE A 192 0.42 -8.81 12.76
CA PHE A 192 -0.45 -8.13 11.81
C PHE A 192 -1.05 -6.90 12.50
N ASN A 193 -0.30 -5.79 12.51
CA ASN A 193 -0.61 -4.54 13.19
C ASN A 193 -1.04 -3.40 12.25
N GLY A 194 -1.36 -3.69 11.00
CA GLY A 194 -1.72 -2.71 9.99
C GLY A 194 -2.82 -1.76 10.43
N PHE A 195 -3.88 -2.27 11.05
CA PHE A 195 -4.98 -1.44 11.54
C PHE A 195 -4.56 -0.48 12.66
N GLU A 196 -3.77 -0.96 13.62
CA GLU A 196 -3.27 -0.13 14.73
C GLU A 196 -2.28 0.93 14.22
N ASN A 197 -1.43 0.59 13.24
CA ASN A 197 -0.54 1.53 12.56
C ASN A 197 -1.34 2.63 11.86
N VAL A 198 -2.27 2.26 10.97
CA VAL A 198 -3.09 3.23 10.22
C VAL A 198 -3.92 4.11 11.14
N ASN A 199 -4.55 3.54 12.18
CA ASN A 199 -5.34 4.33 13.13
C ASN A 199 -4.51 5.36 13.89
N ALA A 200 -3.28 5.02 14.30
CA ALA A 200 -2.38 5.98 14.93
C ALA A 200 -2.09 7.17 13.99
N VAL A 201 -1.84 6.88 12.71
CA VAL A 201 -1.59 7.92 11.70
C VAL A 201 -2.84 8.77 11.45
N PHE A 202 -4.01 8.15 11.26
CA PHE A 202 -5.24 8.88 10.96
C PHE A 202 -5.73 9.70 12.16
N LYS A 203 -5.55 9.21 13.39
CA LYS A 203 -5.81 10.00 14.58
C LYS A 203 -4.93 11.25 14.62
N TRP A 204 -3.62 11.08 14.40
CA TRP A 204 -2.69 12.21 14.33
C TRP A 204 -3.09 13.19 13.20
N ALA A 205 -3.46 12.68 12.02
CA ALA A 205 -3.87 13.51 10.89
C ALA A 205 -5.17 14.27 11.19
N LEU A 206 -6.16 13.63 11.80
CA LEU A 206 -7.43 14.27 12.17
C LEU A 206 -7.23 15.41 13.17
N GLU A 207 -6.34 15.23 14.15
CA GLU A 207 -6.00 16.27 15.13
C GLU A 207 -5.27 17.46 14.48
N ASN A 208 -4.44 17.21 13.45
CA ASN A 208 -3.64 18.24 12.80
C ASN A 208 -4.33 18.93 11.62
N PHE A 209 -5.33 18.26 11.01
CA PHE A 209 -6.13 18.74 9.89
C PHE A 209 -7.63 18.56 10.22
N PRO A 210 -8.19 19.34 11.17
CA PRO A 210 -9.58 19.17 11.58
C PRO A 210 -10.60 19.60 10.52
N ASP A 211 -10.24 20.58 9.68
CA ASP A 211 -11.11 21.22 8.69
C ASP A 211 -10.41 21.48 7.34
N PRO A 212 -9.85 20.47 6.66
CA PRO A 212 -9.29 20.64 5.33
C PRO A 212 -10.41 20.91 4.32
N GLU A 213 -10.09 21.62 3.24
CA GLU A 213 -11.01 21.82 2.11
C GLU A 213 -11.05 20.58 1.20
N HIS A 214 -9.93 19.86 1.09
CA HIS A 214 -9.79 18.67 0.26
C HIS A 214 -8.94 17.59 0.93
N ILE A 215 -9.50 16.39 1.05
CA ILE A 215 -8.81 15.18 1.46
C ILE A 215 -8.69 14.23 0.25
N VAL A 216 -7.48 13.74 0.01
CA VAL A 216 -7.20 12.62 -0.88
C VAL A 216 -6.81 11.43 -0.01
N LEU A 217 -7.56 10.34 -0.09
CA LEU A 217 -7.14 9.04 0.40
C LEU A 217 -6.60 8.24 -0.78
N SER A 218 -5.34 7.86 -0.75
CA SER A 218 -4.73 7.13 -1.84
C SER A 218 -3.84 6.02 -1.32
N GLY A 219 -3.59 5.03 -2.15
CA GLY A 219 -2.49 4.11 -1.93
C GLY A 219 -2.17 3.37 -3.20
N SER A 220 -1.07 2.62 -3.15
CA SER A 220 -0.61 1.77 -4.25
C SER A 220 -0.56 0.32 -3.81
N SER A 221 -0.91 -0.62 -4.69
CA SER A 221 -0.86 -2.06 -4.40
C SER A 221 -1.65 -2.43 -3.13
N ALA A 222 -1.02 -3.04 -2.13
CA ALA A 222 -1.59 -3.29 -0.80
C ALA A 222 -2.21 -2.03 -0.16
N GLY A 223 -1.58 -0.87 -0.31
CA GLY A 223 -2.10 0.40 0.17
C GLY A 223 -3.34 0.87 -0.60
N ALA A 224 -3.47 0.51 -1.87
CA ALA A 224 -4.64 0.82 -2.68
C ALA A 224 -5.86 0.02 -2.18
N LEU A 225 -5.70 -1.28 -1.89
CA LEU A 225 -6.71 -2.09 -1.20
C LEU A 225 -7.14 -1.43 0.11
N ALA A 226 -6.17 -1.07 0.95
CA ALA A 226 -6.43 -0.43 2.24
C ALA A 226 -7.19 0.89 2.09
N ALA A 227 -6.80 1.74 1.13
CA ALA A 227 -7.50 2.99 0.83
C ALA A 227 -8.99 2.76 0.52
N GLN A 228 -9.32 1.69 -0.20
CA GLN A 228 -10.72 1.32 -0.44
C GLN A 228 -11.43 0.95 0.87
N PHE A 229 -10.83 0.10 1.72
CA PHE A 229 -11.39 -0.31 3.02
C PHE A 229 -11.62 0.86 3.99
N TYR A 230 -10.65 1.77 4.10
CA TYR A 230 -10.72 2.92 5.00
C TYR A 230 -11.58 4.07 4.46
N SER A 231 -12.06 4.00 3.22
CA SER A 231 -12.76 5.09 2.54
C SER A 231 -13.93 5.67 3.34
N LYS A 232 -14.81 4.81 3.88
CA LYS A 232 -15.96 5.21 4.68
C LYS A 232 -15.59 5.63 6.10
N MET A 233 -14.63 4.94 6.72
CA MET A 233 -14.12 5.29 8.05
C MET A 233 -13.59 6.73 8.07
N ILE A 234 -12.75 7.09 7.10
CA ILE A 234 -12.22 8.45 6.94
C ILE A 234 -13.35 9.44 6.69
N ALA A 235 -14.29 9.11 5.81
CA ALA A 235 -15.42 10.00 5.53
C ALA A 235 -16.25 10.33 6.78
N LYS A 236 -16.47 9.33 7.64
CA LYS A 236 -17.15 9.49 8.93
C LYS A 236 -16.32 10.30 9.91
N ALA A 237 -15.03 9.99 10.06
CA ALA A 237 -14.14 10.65 11.01
C ALA A 237 -14.00 12.16 10.74
N TRP A 238 -13.84 12.56 9.48
CA TRP A 238 -13.77 13.97 9.08
C TRP A 238 -15.14 14.64 8.88
N LYS A 239 -16.24 13.89 8.99
CA LYS A 239 -17.60 14.37 8.72
C LYS A 239 -17.72 15.02 7.35
N ILE A 240 -17.18 14.35 6.34
CA ILE A 240 -16.92 14.91 5.01
C ILE A 240 -18.18 15.54 4.39
N GLN A 241 -19.32 14.86 4.46
CA GLN A 241 -20.58 15.40 3.94
C GLN A 241 -21.07 16.64 4.70
N GLU A 242 -21.05 16.59 6.04
CA GLU A 242 -21.53 17.67 6.90
C GLU A 242 -20.70 18.94 6.70
N LYS A 243 -19.37 18.76 6.62
CA LYS A 243 -18.41 19.85 6.43
C LYS A 243 -18.19 20.23 4.96
N LYS A 244 -18.82 19.51 4.02
CA LYS A 244 -18.66 19.70 2.57
C LYS A 244 -17.20 19.66 2.12
N ILE A 245 -16.41 18.81 2.76
CA ILE A 245 -15.01 18.60 2.40
C ILE A 245 -14.99 17.88 1.06
N LYS A 246 -14.16 18.33 0.13
CA LYS A 246 -13.94 17.57 -1.09
C LYS A 246 -13.18 16.29 -0.75
N TYR A 247 -13.66 15.14 -1.21
CA TYR A 247 -13.06 13.86 -0.89
C TYR A 247 -12.79 13.04 -2.15
N THR A 248 -11.54 12.62 -2.30
CA THR A 248 -11.09 11.86 -3.46
C THR A 248 -10.40 10.57 -2.98
N ILE A 249 -10.78 9.44 -3.56
CA ILE A 249 -10.11 8.15 -3.35
C ILE A 249 -9.33 7.81 -4.62
N ILE A 250 -8.04 7.50 -4.51
CA ILE A 250 -7.22 7.07 -5.65
C ILE A 250 -6.58 5.72 -5.36
N SER A 251 -6.97 4.72 -6.13
CA SER A 251 -6.48 3.34 -6.07
C SER A 251 -5.49 3.09 -7.19
N ASP A 252 -4.19 2.97 -6.88
CA ASP A 252 -3.13 2.71 -7.85
C ASP A 252 -2.71 1.23 -7.84
N SER A 253 -2.90 0.54 -8.96
CA SER A 253 -2.59 -0.88 -9.18
C SER A 253 -3.30 -1.85 -8.22
N TYR A 254 -4.59 -1.63 -7.98
CA TYR A 254 -5.46 -2.63 -7.37
C TYR A 254 -6.94 -2.34 -7.65
N VAL A 255 -7.64 -3.35 -8.17
CA VAL A 255 -9.11 -3.37 -8.28
C VAL A 255 -9.74 -4.59 -7.60
N GLY A 256 -8.91 -5.55 -7.18
CA GLY A 256 -9.31 -6.79 -6.50
C GLY A 256 -9.79 -7.91 -7.41
N VAL A 257 -9.06 -8.19 -8.49
CA VAL A 257 -9.21 -9.45 -9.23
C VAL A 257 -8.69 -10.60 -8.36
N ALA A 258 -9.58 -11.49 -7.94
CA ALA A 258 -9.27 -12.63 -7.06
C ALA A 258 -10.05 -13.88 -7.50
N PRO A 259 -9.57 -15.11 -7.21
CA PRO A 259 -10.25 -16.33 -7.60
C PRO A 259 -11.55 -16.56 -6.79
N ASP A 260 -12.61 -16.97 -7.46
CA ASP A 260 -13.90 -17.28 -6.79
C ASP A 260 -13.78 -18.45 -5.79
N SER A 261 -12.87 -19.38 -6.05
CA SER A 261 -12.62 -20.56 -5.20
C SER A 261 -11.99 -20.19 -3.85
N ASN A 262 -11.24 -19.07 -3.80
CA ASN A 262 -10.65 -18.54 -2.59
C ASN A 262 -10.93 -17.05 -2.46
N PRO A 263 -12.13 -16.67 -1.95
CA PRO A 263 -12.50 -15.28 -1.84
C PRO A 263 -11.55 -14.53 -0.90
N ILE A 264 -11.27 -13.27 -1.21
CA ILE A 264 -10.41 -12.36 -0.42
C ILE A 264 -10.80 -12.35 1.08
N ALA A 265 -12.07 -12.61 1.39
CA ALA A 265 -12.59 -12.76 2.75
C ALA A 265 -11.78 -13.74 3.59
N ARG A 266 -11.21 -14.81 3.02
CA ARG A 266 -10.36 -15.74 3.77
C ARG A 266 -9.12 -15.05 4.31
N THR A 267 -8.45 -14.26 3.49
CA THR A 267 -7.26 -13.51 3.88
C THR A 267 -7.61 -12.36 4.83
N VAL A 268 -8.72 -11.65 4.59
CA VAL A 268 -9.22 -10.59 5.49
C VAL A 268 -9.56 -11.17 6.88
N ASN A 269 -10.24 -12.32 6.92
CA ASN A 269 -10.58 -13.03 8.15
C ASN A 269 -9.32 -13.61 8.82
N PHE A 270 -8.40 -14.16 8.02
CA PHE A 270 -7.10 -14.60 8.48
C PHE A 270 -6.38 -13.46 9.21
N PHE A 271 -6.42 -12.21 8.75
CA PHE A 271 -5.81 -11.07 9.46
C PHE A 271 -6.62 -10.56 10.67
N ASN A 272 -7.73 -11.20 11.02
CA ASN A 272 -8.69 -10.73 12.02
C ASN A 272 -9.24 -9.33 11.70
N ALA A 273 -9.44 -9.03 10.41
CA ALA A 273 -9.85 -7.71 9.95
C ALA A 273 -11.38 -7.57 9.77
N CYS A 274 -12.13 -8.66 9.58
CA CYS A 274 -13.56 -8.59 9.24
C CYS A 274 -14.41 -7.75 10.22
N GLY A 275 -14.14 -7.87 11.53
CA GLY A 275 -14.90 -7.21 12.60
C GLY A 275 -14.33 -5.86 13.05
N LEU A 276 -13.27 -5.35 12.42
CA LEU A 276 -12.70 -4.04 12.74
C LEU A 276 -13.57 -2.91 12.16
N ASP A 277 -13.54 -1.73 12.78
CA ASP A 277 -14.43 -0.61 12.43
C ASP A 277 -13.96 0.13 11.15
N TYR A 278 -14.09 -0.53 10.01
CA TYR A 278 -13.97 0.10 8.68
C TYR A 278 -15.25 0.83 8.24
N GLY A 279 -16.33 0.71 9.03
CA GLY A 279 -17.66 1.14 8.65
C GLY A 279 -18.37 0.20 7.65
N LEU A 280 -17.89 -1.03 7.46
CA LEU A 280 -18.56 -2.01 6.60
C LEU A 280 -19.98 -2.34 7.12
N PRO A 281 -20.97 -2.59 6.24
CA PRO A 281 -22.30 -3.05 6.67
C PRO A 281 -22.24 -4.41 7.39
N ASP A 282 -23.11 -4.62 8.38
CA ASP A 282 -23.16 -5.85 9.19
C ASP A 282 -23.27 -7.14 8.36
N ASP A 283 -23.99 -7.11 7.23
CA ASP A 283 -24.12 -8.29 6.37
C ASP A 283 -22.83 -8.62 5.63
N VAL A 284 -22.03 -7.60 5.27
CA VAL A 284 -20.71 -7.77 4.68
C VAL A 284 -19.74 -8.32 5.72
N VAL A 285 -19.76 -7.81 6.95
CA VAL A 285 -18.96 -8.33 8.07
C VAL A 285 -19.26 -9.82 8.30
N LYS A 286 -20.54 -10.19 8.42
CA LYS A 286 -20.96 -11.59 8.60
C LYS A 286 -20.51 -12.49 7.44
N LYS A 287 -20.56 -12.00 6.19
CA LYS A 287 -20.06 -12.75 5.03
C LYS A 287 -18.54 -12.88 5.07
N CYS A 288 -17.82 -11.87 5.52
CA CYS A 288 -16.37 -11.88 5.68
C CYS A 288 -15.95 -12.93 6.72
N GLU A 289 -16.54 -12.90 7.91
CA GLU A 289 -16.28 -13.88 8.98
C GLU A 289 -16.63 -15.31 8.56
N ALA A 290 -17.63 -15.46 7.69
CA ALA A 290 -18.01 -16.73 7.09
C ALA A 290 -17.17 -17.13 5.87
N ASN A 291 -16.11 -16.38 5.54
CA ASN A 291 -15.23 -16.62 4.38
C ASN A 291 -15.95 -16.60 3.02
N LYS A 292 -16.98 -15.76 2.88
CA LYS A 292 -17.89 -15.69 1.73
C LYS A 292 -18.01 -14.32 1.08
N ALA A 293 -17.45 -13.26 1.67
CA ALA A 293 -17.48 -11.94 1.06
C ALA A 293 -16.60 -11.91 -0.19
N THR A 294 -17.15 -11.41 -1.30
CA THR A 294 -16.37 -11.14 -2.52
C THR A 294 -15.77 -9.74 -2.44
N VAL A 295 -14.76 -9.46 -3.27
CA VAL A 295 -14.18 -8.11 -3.40
C VAL A 295 -15.29 -7.10 -3.73
N VAL A 296 -16.03 -7.35 -4.81
CA VAL A 296 -17.14 -6.47 -5.24
C VAL A 296 -18.18 -6.33 -4.13
N GLY A 297 -18.56 -7.44 -3.47
CA GLY A 297 -19.52 -7.41 -2.37
C GLY A 297 -19.05 -6.65 -1.12
N THR A 298 -17.75 -6.33 -1.04
CA THR A 298 -17.15 -5.55 0.05
C THR A 298 -16.96 -4.08 -0.34
N VAL A 299 -16.45 -3.82 -1.54
CA VAL A 299 -16.12 -2.46 -2.01
C VAL A 299 -17.34 -1.72 -2.56
N ALA A 300 -18.26 -2.39 -3.27
CA ALA A 300 -19.45 -1.74 -3.82
C ALA A 300 -20.33 -1.05 -2.73
N PRO A 301 -20.55 -1.65 -1.55
CA PRO A 301 -21.19 -0.94 -0.43
C PRO A 301 -20.43 0.30 0.04
N LEU A 302 -19.09 0.28 0.06
CA LEU A 302 -18.28 1.44 0.44
C LEU A 302 -18.40 2.57 -0.58
N VAL A 303 -18.39 2.27 -1.87
CA VAL A 303 -18.68 3.24 -2.95
C VAL A 303 -20.07 3.84 -2.77
N LYS A 304 -21.09 3.00 -2.52
CA LYS A 304 -22.48 3.43 -2.29
C LYS A 304 -22.64 4.31 -1.06
N ASP A 305 -21.88 4.05 0.00
CA ASP A 305 -21.93 4.86 1.22
C ASP A 305 -21.10 6.16 1.10
N THR A 306 -20.33 6.30 0.01
CA THR A 306 -19.45 7.44 -0.26
C THR A 306 -19.76 8.13 -1.60
N LEU A 307 -21.02 8.15 -2.06
CA LEU A 307 -21.44 8.76 -3.36
C LEU A 307 -21.08 10.25 -3.56
N PHE A 308 -20.71 10.95 -2.49
CA PHE A 308 -20.22 12.34 -2.52
C PHE A 308 -18.73 12.45 -2.83
N SER A 309 -18.00 11.33 -2.92
CA SER A 309 -16.57 11.27 -3.19
C SER A 309 -16.28 10.95 -4.66
N ASP A 310 -15.14 11.44 -5.13
CA ASP A 310 -14.61 11.11 -6.46
C ASP A 310 -13.63 9.93 -6.32
N TRP A 311 -13.80 8.86 -7.10
CA TRP A 311 -12.90 7.70 -7.08
C TRP A 311 -12.14 7.62 -8.39
N LEU A 312 -10.86 7.32 -8.32
CA LEU A 312 -10.02 7.04 -9.49
C LEU A 312 -9.32 5.70 -9.30
N PHE A 313 -9.56 4.77 -10.22
CA PHE A 313 -8.84 3.51 -10.30
C PHE A 313 -7.80 3.60 -11.43
N ILE A 314 -6.53 3.48 -11.07
CA ILE A 314 -5.40 3.41 -11.99
C ILE A 314 -4.93 1.96 -12.01
N ASP A 315 -4.88 1.33 -13.18
CA ASP A 315 -4.41 -0.05 -13.25
C ASP A 315 -3.78 -0.41 -14.61
N SER A 316 -2.92 -1.41 -14.61
CA SER A 316 -2.38 -2.05 -15.80
C SER A 316 -3.37 -3.05 -16.35
N ASN A 317 -3.58 -3.12 -17.67
CA ASN A 317 -4.41 -4.17 -18.27
C ASN A 317 -3.82 -5.59 -18.14
N ALA A 318 -2.54 -5.73 -17.78
CA ALA A 318 -1.86 -7.01 -17.63
C ALA A 318 -1.00 -7.11 -16.37
N ASP A 319 -1.36 -6.37 -15.30
CA ASP A 319 -0.62 -6.24 -14.04
C ASP A 319 -0.06 -7.59 -13.56
N ILE A 320 1.26 -7.74 -13.59
CA ILE A 320 1.89 -9.03 -13.30
C ILE A 320 1.75 -9.41 -11.82
N THR A 321 1.84 -8.44 -10.91
CA THR A 321 1.79 -8.67 -9.47
C THR A 321 0.41 -9.14 -9.06
N GLN A 322 -0.65 -8.48 -9.52
CA GLN A 322 -2.03 -8.92 -9.24
C GLN A 322 -2.32 -10.31 -9.82
N ARG A 323 -1.82 -10.62 -11.02
CA ARG A 323 -1.97 -11.94 -11.64
C ARG A 323 -1.22 -13.04 -10.90
N VAL A 324 -0.08 -12.72 -10.29
CA VAL A 324 0.63 -13.68 -9.44
C VAL A 324 -0.08 -13.85 -8.11
N PHE A 325 -0.53 -12.78 -7.45
CA PHE A 325 -1.30 -12.87 -6.21
C PHE A 325 -2.62 -13.65 -6.42
N TYR A 326 -3.27 -13.51 -7.57
CA TYR A 326 -4.39 -14.36 -7.95
C TYR A 326 -4.03 -15.86 -7.81
N GLN A 327 -2.85 -16.25 -8.29
CA GLN A 327 -2.38 -17.63 -8.19
C GLN A 327 -1.94 -18.03 -6.78
N VAL A 328 -1.34 -17.11 -6.03
CA VAL A 328 -1.02 -17.32 -4.60
C VAL A 328 -2.29 -17.60 -3.81
N PHE A 329 -3.37 -16.83 -4.04
CA PHE A 329 -4.66 -17.11 -3.42
C PHE A 329 -5.25 -18.45 -3.88
N GLN A 330 -5.04 -18.85 -5.12
CA GLN A 330 -5.61 -20.08 -5.64
C GLN A 330 -4.89 -21.34 -5.15
N ASP A 331 -3.56 -21.35 -5.20
CA ASP A 331 -2.73 -22.55 -5.06
C ASP A 331 -1.79 -22.51 -3.84
N GLY A 332 -1.69 -21.37 -3.15
CA GLY A 332 -0.71 -21.16 -2.08
C GLY A 332 0.74 -21.30 -2.55
N LEU A 333 1.67 -21.51 -1.61
CA LEU A 333 3.09 -21.76 -1.96
C LEU A 333 3.31 -23.06 -2.73
N ALA A 334 2.43 -24.05 -2.56
CA ALA A 334 2.55 -25.34 -3.22
C ALA A 334 2.40 -25.26 -4.75
N GLY A 335 1.73 -24.22 -5.26
CA GLY A 335 1.60 -23.96 -6.69
C GLY A 335 2.85 -23.37 -7.34
N PHE A 336 3.87 -22.99 -6.56
CA PHE A 336 5.07 -22.34 -7.08
C PHE A 336 6.08 -23.35 -7.68
N PRO A 337 6.71 -23.07 -8.84
CA PRO A 337 6.48 -21.93 -9.72
C PRO A 337 5.14 -22.04 -10.46
N PHE A 338 4.43 -20.91 -10.55
CA PHE A 338 3.12 -20.85 -11.20
C PHE A 338 3.26 -21.00 -12.72
N ASN A 339 2.92 -22.19 -13.22
CA ASN A 339 3.10 -22.51 -14.64
C ASN A 339 2.04 -21.87 -15.55
N ASN A 340 0.86 -21.57 -15.01
CA ASN A 340 -0.29 -21.02 -15.74
C ASN A 340 -0.97 -19.90 -14.93
N PRO A 341 -0.30 -18.75 -14.68
CA PRO A 341 -0.96 -17.63 -14.04
C PRO A 341 -2.13 -17.15 -14.90
N LEU A 342 -3.11 -16.49 -14.26
CA LEU A 342 -4.24 -15.86 -14.96
C LEU A 342 -3.74 -15.10 -16.20
N SER A 343 -4.34 -15.33 -17.37
CA SER A 343 -3.87 -14.66 -18.60
C SER A 343 -4.13 -13.15 -18.52
N PRO A 344 -3.34 -12.31 -19.22
CA PRO A 344 -3.60 -10.87 -19.29
C PRO A 344 -5.04 -10.54 -19.72
N GLU A 345 -5.57 -11.29 -20.69
CA GLU A 345 -6.91 -11.06 -21.24
C GLU A 345 -8.00 -11.40 -20.22
N ALA A 346 -7.85 -12.51 -19.51
CA ALA A 346 -8.77 -12.91 -18.45
C ALA A 346 -8.71 -11.94 -17.26
N PHE A 347 -7.49 -11.52 -16.88
CA PHE A 347 -7.31 -10.51 -15.85
C PHE A 347 -7.99 -9.20 -16.23
N TYR A 348 -7.76 -8.70 -17.45
CA TYR A 348 -8.34 -7.46 -17.93
C TYR A 348 -9.87 -7.54 -17.96
N ALA A 349 -10.43 -8.65 -18.45
CA ALA A 349 -11.88 -8.86 -18.46
C ALA A 349 -12.50 -8.83 -17.05
N ASN A 350 -11.86 -9.49 -16.07
CA ASN A 350 -12.31 -9.47 -14.69
C ASN A 350 -12.21 -8.05 -14.09
N MET A 351 -11.09 -7.36 -14.32
CA MET A 351 -10.88 -5.99 -13.87
C MET A 351 -11.95 -5.05 -14.43
N THR A 352 -12.22 -5.08 -15.74
CA THR A 352 -13.27 -4.27 -16.37
C THR A 352 -14.63 -4.58 -15.77
N SER A 353 -14.99 -5.86 -15.59
CA SER A 353 -16.29 -6.22 -14.99
C SER A 353 -16.46 -5.69 -13.56
N ILE A 354 -15.39 -5.62 -12.77
CA ILE A 354 -15.41 -5.05 -11.43
C ILE A 354 -15.63 -3.54 -11.51
N LEU A 355 -14.88 -2.85 -12.36
CA LEU A 355 -14.97 -1.39 -12.53
C LEU A 355 -16.33 -0.96 -13.08
N ASP A 356 -16.89 -1.68 -14.05
CA ASP A 356 -18.24 -1.46 -14.58
C ASP A 356 -19.30 -1.52 -13.48
N THR A 357 -19.11 -2.42 -12.50
CA THR A 357 -20.01 -2.53 -11.34
C THR A 357 -19.94 -1.27 -10.47
N TYR A 358 -18.76 -0.70 -10.27
CA TYR A 358 -18.60 0.53 -9.49
C TYR A 358 -19.13 1.76 -10.25
N GLU A 359 -18.87 1.87 -11.55
CA GLU A 359 -19.39 2.93 -12.42
C GLU A 359 -20.93 2.93 -12.47
N ALA A 360 -21.56 1.75 -12.43
CA ALA A 360 -23.01 1.63 -12.34
C ALA A 360 -23.59 2.15 -11.01
N ILE A 361 -22.79 2.24 -9.95
CA ILE A 361 -23.22 2.74 -8.63
C ILE A 361 -23.07 4.27 -8.55
N SER A 362 -22.02 4.82 -9.15
CA SER A 362 -21.70 6.25 -9.07
C SER A 362 -21.09 6.79 -10.36
N SER A 363 -21.63 7.92 -10.84
CA SER A 363 -21.05 8.68 -11.96
C SER A 363 -19.73 9.39 -11.61
N ARG A 364 -19.26 9.24 -10.36
CA ARG A 364 -17.99 9.81 -9.87
C ARG A 364 -16.85 8.79 -9.82
N ILE A 365 -17.05 7.61 -10.41
CA ILE A 365 -15.97 6.66 -10.67
C ILE A 365 -15.26 7.08 -11.95
N ALA A 366 -13.94 7.19 -11.85
CA ALA A 366 -13.01 7.40 -12.95
C ALA A 366 -12.07 6.21 -13.05
N THR A 367 -11.68 5.86 -14.27
CA THR A 367 -10.74 4.77 -14.55
C THR A 367 -9.61 5.28 -15.44
N PHE A 368 -8.41 4.74 -15.22
CA PHE A 368 -7.23 5.00 -16.03
C PHE A 368 -6.46 3.69 -16.23
N THR A 369 -6.67 3.08 -17.40
CA THR A 369 -6.01 1.83 -17.75
C THR A 369 -4.74 2.10 -18.55
N VAL A 370 -3.64 1.45 -18.17
CA VAL A 370 -2.36 1.49 -18.89
C VAL A 370 -2.15 0.18 -19.65
N ASN A 371 -1.70 0.26 -20.90
CA ASN A 371 -1.31 -0.94 -21.65
C ASN A 371 0.07 -1.43 -21.19
N SER A 372 0.12 -2.23 -20.14
CA SER A 372 1.37 -2.67 -19.51
C SER A 372 1.15 -3.85 -18.59
N SER A 373 2.25 -4.53 -18.24
CA SER A 373 2.30 -5.49 -17.13
C SER A 373 2.90 -4.90 -15.86
N ASN A 374 3.19 -3.61 -15.85
CA ASN A 374 3.78 -2.91 -14.72
C ASN A 374 2.85 -2.90 -13.52
N HIS A 375 3.44 -2.96 -12.32
CA HIS A 375 2.76 -2.73 -11.06
C HIS A 375 3.23 -1.40 -10.47
N MET A 376 2.28 -0.69 -9.84
CA MET A 376 2.40 0.64 -9.23
C MET A 376 2.88 1.76 -10.17
N TYR A 377 2.27 2.93 -10.04
CA TYR A 377 2.67 4.10 -10.80
C TYR A 377 3.04 5.27 -9.91
N PHE A 378 2.34 5.48 -8.80
CA PHE A 378 2.52 6.67 -7.95
C PHE A 378 3.87 6.73 -7.24
N ASP A 379 4.60 5.63 -7.15
CA ASP A 379 5.98 5.61 -6.64
C ASP A 379 7.03 5.92 -7.74
N ARG A 380 6.64 5.93 -9.01
CA ARG A 380 7.56 6.16 -10.14
C ARG A 380 7.83 7.65 -10.36
N PRO A 381 9.08 8.05 -10.66
CA PRO A 381 9.42 9.47 -10.86
C PRO A 381 8.60 10.18 -11.94
N THR A 382 8.17 9.47 -12.99
CA THR A 382 7.48 10.06 -14.15
C THR A 382 6.01 9.64 -14.25
N TRP A 383 5.39 9.29 -13.12
CA TRP A 383 4.01 8.78 -13.06
C TRP A 383 3.01 9.66 -13.82
N TYR A 384 3.14 10.98 -13.70
CA TYR A 384 2.26 11.98 -14.34
C TYR A 384 2.31 11.94 -15.87
N SER A 385 3.38 11.39 -16.44
CA SER A 385 3.57 11.27 -17.89
C SER A 385 3.12 9.92 -18.45
N THR A 386 2.79 8.95 -17.59
CA THR A 386 2.39 7.60 -18.02
C THR A 386 1.20 7.70 -18.98
N PRO A 387 1.29 7.14 -20.20
CA PRO A 387 0.20 7.14 -21.16
C PRO A 387 -0.82 6.04 -20.83
N GLY A 388 -2.09 6.40 -20.84
CA GLY A 388 -3.20 5.45 -20.78
C GLY A 388 -3.48 4.84 -22.14
N ILE A 389 -4.32 3.80 -22.18
CA ILE A 389 -4.81 3.18 -23.43
C ILE A 389 -5.51 4.22 -24.32
N GLU A 390 -6.17 5.21 -23.72
CA GLU A 390 -6.86 6.29 -24.42
C GLU A 390 -5.93 7.45 -24.84
N SER A 391 -4.60 7.26 -24.74
CA SER A 391 -3.57 8.26 -25.05
C SER A 391 -3.60 9.54 -24.19
N ASN A 392 -4.42 9.59 -23.15
CA ASN A 392 -4.36 10.58 -22.08
C ASN A 392 -3.16 10.30 -21.16
N LYS A 393 -2.70 11.34 -20.44
CA LYS A 393 -1.62 11.21 -19.44
C LYS A 393 -2.21 11.07 -18.05
N MET A 394 -1.62 10.21 -17.22
CA MET A 394 -2.09 9.97 -15.84
C MET A 394 -2.16 11.27 -15.01
N GLY A 395 -1.20 12.17 -15.15
CA GLY A 395 -1.22 13.45 -14.43
C GLY A 395 -2.40 14.34 -14.80
N ALA A 396 -2.89 14.26 -16.04
CA ALA A 396 -4.05 15.01 -16.50
C ALA A 396 -5.34 14.50 -15.86
N ILE A 397 -5.57 13.17 -15.88
CA ILE A 397 -6.78 12.59 -15.28
C ILE A 397 -6.79 12.77 -13.76
N VAL A 398 -5.64 12.63 -13.09
CA VAL A 398 -5.53 12.94 -11.64
C VAL A 398 -5.88 14.40 -11.40
N GLY A 399 -5.36 15.32 -12.21
CA GLY A 399 -5.70 16.74 -12.15
C GLY A 399 -7.20 17.02 -12.31
N ASP A 400 -7.86 16.35 -13.26
CA ASP A 400 -9.29 16.53 -13.54
C ASP A 400 -10.17 16.01 -12.41
N VAL A 401 -9.85 14.84 -11.85
CA VAL A 401 -10.52 14.28 -10.66
C VAL A 401 -10.32 15.21 -9.46
N LEU A 402 -9.09 15.67 -9.22
CA LEU A 402 -8.79 16.65 -8.16
C LEU A 402 -9.48 17.99 -8.38
N ALA A 403 -9.80 18.37 -9.61
CA ALA A 403 -10.59 19.56 -9.93
C ALA A 403 -12.12 19.32 -9.89
N GLY A 404 -12.58 18.07 -9.83
CA GLY A 404 -13.99 17.71 -9.82
C GLY A 404 -14.63 17.85 -11.20
N LYS A 405 -13.80 17.76 -12.25
CA LYS A 405 -14.17 17.96 -13.65
C LYS A 405 -14.37 16.65 -14.41
N TYR A 406 -14.13 15.51 -13.77
CA TYR A 406 -14.33 14.21 -14.39
C TYR A 406 -15.84 13.89 -14.42
N ALA A 407 -16.42 13.88 -15.62
CA ALA A 407 -17.77 13.40 -15.86
C ALA A 407 -17.68 12.01 -16.50
N SER A 408 -18.26 10.99 -15.86
CA SER A 408 -18.42 9.65 -16.45
C SER A 408 -19.10 9.78 -17.82
N GLY A 409 -18.47 9.24 -18.88
CA GLY A 409 -19.10 9.14 -20.20
C GLY A 409 -18.48 9.94 -21.35
N SER A 410 -17.30 10.55 -21.18
CA SER A 410 -16.51 11.00 -22.35
C SER A 410 -15.74 9.83 -22.97
N GLN A 411 -16.44 8.75 -23.33
CA GLN A 411 -15.92 7.80 -24.30
C GLN A 411 -15.86 8.53 -25.64
N ALA A 412 -14.67 9.03 -26.00
CA ALA A 412 -14.42 9.42 -27.37
C ALA A 412 -14.49 8.16 -28.22
N THR A 413 -15.59 8.00 -28.95
CA THR A 413 -15.75 7.00 -30.01
C THR A 413 -14.59 7.12 -30.99
N ALA A 414 -13.61 6.24 -30.88
CA ALA A 414 -12.57 6.08 -31.90
C ALA A 414 -13.21 5.34 -33.08
N GLY A 415 -13.34 6.07 -34.20
CA GLY A 415 -13.87 5.56 -35.44
C GLY A 415 -13.02 4.43 -36.03
N ASP A 416 -13.72 3.57 -36.75
CA ASP A 416 -13.18 2.54 -37.65
C ASP A 416 -11.92 2.98 -38.39
N SER A 417 -10.86 2.19 -38.28
CA SER A 417 -10.08 1.79 -39.45
C SER A 417 -9.20 0.59 -39.12
N ALA A 418 -9.58 -0.55 -39.71
CA ALA A 418 -8.77 -1.75 -39.75
C ALA A 418 -7.50 -1.51 -40.60
N SER A 419 -6.35 -1.99 -40.11
CA SER A 419 -5.29 -2.47 -41.01
C SER A 419 -4.48 -3.58 -40.35
N THR A 420 -4.56 -4.74 -40.96
CA THR A 420 -3.82 -5.97 -40.71
C THR A 420 -2.32 -5.81 -40.99
N SER A 421 -1.45 -6.34 -40.13
CA SER A 421 -0.23 -7.04 -40.55
C SER A 421 0.39 -7.80 -39.37
N GLY A 422 0.83 -9.04 -39.64
CA GLY A 422 1.09 -10.08 -38.64
C GLY A 422 2.47 -10.05 -37.99
N VAL A 423 2.64 -10.95 -37.02
CA VAL A 423 3.93 -11.27 -36.38
C VAL A 423 4.04 -12.81 -36.29
N PRO A 424 5.23 -13.41 -36.51
CA PRO A 424 5.40 -14.84 -36.65
C PRO A 424 5.57 -15.57 -35.31
N SER A 425 5.16 -16.84 -35.34
CA SER A 425 5.37 -17.89 -34.33
C SER A 425 6.85 -18.16 -34.04
N LEU A 426 7.20 -18.32 -32.76
CA LEU A 426 8.35 -19.11 -32.32
C LEU A 426 7.98 -19.97 -31.09
N ALA A 427 8.18 -21.28 -31.24
CA ALA A 427 8.03 -22.33 -30.25
C ALA A 427 9.35 -22.57 -29.49
N PRO A 428 9.35 -23.33 -28.38
CA PRO A 428 10.27 -23.14 -27.25
C PRO A 428 11.47 -24.09 -27.25
N SER A 429 12.49 -23.75 -26.44
CA SER A 429 13.47 -24.71 -25.97
C SER A 429 13.84 -24.46 -24.50
N VAL A 430 13.66 -25.50 -23.69
CA VAL A 430 14.02 -25.58 -22.27
C VAL A 430 15.26 -26.45 -22.15
N VAL A 431 16.27 -25.98 -21.42
CA VAL A 431 17.24 -26.84 -20.73
C VAL A 431 17.44 -26.28 -19.32
N ALA A 432 17.12 -27.10 -18.33
CA ALA A 432 17.16 -26.80 -16.91
C ALA A 432 18.58 -26.92 -16.33
N THR A 433 18.96 -25.98 -15.46
CA THR A 433 20.02 -26.17 -14.45
C THR A 433 19.59 -25.53 -13.12
N SER A 434 19.99 -26.16 -12.03
CA SER A 434 19.49 -26.07 -10.66
C SER A 434 19.92 -24.81 -9.89
N GLY A 435 19.64 -23.62 -10.43
CA GLY A 435 19.87 -22.32 -9.79
C GLY A 435 18.70 -21.33 -9.85
N VAL A 436 17.53 -21.77 -10.33
CA VAL A 436 16.43 -20.88 -10.79
C VAL A 436 15.37 -20.57 -9.73
N ILE A 437 15.34 -21.31 -8.61
CA ILE A 437 14.29 -21.13 -7.58
C ILE A 437 14.44 -19.76 -6.88
N SER A 438 15.66 -19.32 -6.57
CA SER A 438 15.89 -18.02 -5.92
C SER A 438 15.65 -16.82 -6.84
N THR A 439 15.77 -16.99 -8.16
CA THR A 439 15.67 -15.88 -9.15
C THR A 439 14.24 -15.63 -9.62
N ILE A 440 13.34 -16.60 -9.51
CA ILE A 440 11.93 -16.45 -9.91
C ILE A 440 11.05 -15.93 -8.76
N LEU A 441 11.31 -16.33 -7.50
CA LEU A 441 10.70 -15.65 -6.34
C LEU A 441 11.13 -14.17 -6.31
N GLY A 442 12.42 -13.94 -6.64
CA GLY A 442 13.01 -12.79 -7.31
C GLY A 442 12.12 -11.60 -7.69
N LEU A 443 11.52 -11.76 -8.86
CA LEU A 443 10.87 -10.67 -9.58
C LEU A 443 9.40 -10.47 -9.20
N ILE A 444 8.82 -11.37 -8.40
CA ILE A 444 7.37 -11.39 -8.18
C ILE A 444 6.94 -10.44 -7.05
N PHE A 445 7.80 -10.23 -6.06
CA PHE A 445 7.49 -9.39 -4.89
C PHE A 445 8.36 -8.13 -4.78
N ALA A 446 9.33 -7.96 -5.68
CA ALA A 446 10.21 -6.79 -5.79
C ALA A 446 9.81 -5.80 -6.92
N LEU A 447 8.61 -5.98 -7.50
CA LEU A 447 7.94 -5.08 -8.45
C LEU A 447 6.61 -4.62 -7.86
#